data_AF-A0A4S2UNN2-F1
#
_entry.id   AF-A0A4S2UNN2-F1
#
_cell.length_a   1.000
_cell.length_b   1.000
_cell.length_c   1.000
_cell.angle_alpha   90.00
_cell.angle_beta   90.00
_cell.angle_gamma   90.00
#
_symmetry.space_group_name_H-M   'P 1'
#
loop_
_entity.id
_entity.type
_entity.pdbx_description
1 polymer ?
#
loop_
_entity_poly.entity_id
_entity_poly.type
_entity_poly.pdbx_seq_one_letter_code
_entity_poly.pdbx_strand_id
1 'polypeptide(L)'
;MSATAALVPVYDVDKAIVRLQGDLNGSLSSLLAELATIPVPETQPSSKMPVPVAERLGETLMRAVSQLPKVFGSVKPPASRRKLFKSELAKLEAEKMMIDQSIKALGARKDEIHAMLSVHFDVVAEEAKIVDENAPKDAKGHYLIASPGNPEKAPIDGSSQEFTRERTGDKVIFNAARLEVLYRDGEISRADYLACTRPNTGRVFDEEKLSAMLLTKTKRARGKRLIDLIGDFKRGTNSINLRAVK
;
A
#
# COMPACT_ATOMS: atom_id res chain seq x y z
N MET A 1 4.30 -24.28 13.38
CA MET A 1 4.27 -22.84 13.03
C MET A 1 5.71 -22.40 12.87
N SER A 2 6.18 -22.22 11.63
CA SER A 2 7.56 -21.77 11.40
C SER A 2 7.64 -20.27 11.71
N ALA A 3 8.50 -19.88 12.65
CA ALA A 3 8.77 -18.48 12.91
C ALA A 3 9.46 -17.89 11.67
N THR A 4 8.75 -17.05 10.93
CA THR A 4 9.35 -16.22 9.88
C THR A 4 10.35 -15.32 10.59
N ALA A 5 11.65 -15.60 10.43
CA ALA A 5 12.68 -14.68 10.87
C ALA A 5 12.40 -13.34 10.19
N ALA A 6 12.04 -12.32 10.98
CA ALA A 6 11.81 -10.99 10.45
C ALA A 6 13.12 -10.53 9.82
N LEU A 7 13.14 -10.37 8.49
CA LEU A 7 14.28 -9.84 7.77
C LEU A 7 14.48 -8.40 8.26
N VAL A 8 15.48 -8.18 9.10
CA VAL A 8 15.80 -6.86 9.62
C VAL A 8 16.54 -6.12 8.51
N PRO A 9 15.95 -5.07 7.91
CA PRO A 9 16.63 -4.25 6.91
C PRO A 9 17.86 -3.58 7.54
N VAL A 10 18.98 -3.54 6.81
CA VAL A 10 20.14 -2.76 7.23
C VAL A 10 20.13 -1.44 6.48
N TYR A 11 20.07 -0.34 7.23
CA TYR A 11 20.02 1.00 6.65
C TYR A 11 21.42 1.61 6.54
N ASP A 12 21.82 2.08 5.35
CA ASP A 12 23.03 2.91 5.22
C ASP A 12 22.73 4.36 5.63
N VAL A 13 22.61 4.55 6.96
CA VAL A 13 22.25 5.84 7.54
C VAL A 13 23.31 6.92 7.27
N ASP A 14 24.59 6.54 7.09
CA ASP A 14 25.65 7.50 6.78
C ASP A 14 25.48 8.09 5.39
N LYS A 15 25.17 7.28 4.37
CA LYS A 15 24.81 7.82 3.05
C LYS A 15 23.53 8.65 3.10
N ALA A 16 22.53 8.24 3.90
CA ALA A 16 21.29 9.00 4.06
C ALA A 16 21.58 10.41 4.63
N ILE A 17 22.49 10.52 5.60
CA ILE A 17 22.93 11.80 6.17
C ILE A 17 23.58 12.68 5.11
N VAL A 18 24.48 12.13 4.29
CA VAL A 18 25.14 12.90 3.21
C VAL A 18 24.12 13.46 2.23
N ARG A 19 23.10 12.67 1.86
CA ARG A 19 22.04 13.13 0.94
C ARG A 19 21.11 14.17 1.57
N LEU A 20 20.74 13.99 2.84
CA LEU A 20 19.94 14.98 3.58
C LEU A 20 20.66 16.33 3.72
N GLN A 21 21.99 16.35 3.74
CA GLN A 21 22.76 17.60 3.76
C GLN A 21 22.69 18.36 2.41
N GLY A 22 22.49 17.64 1.30
CA GLY A 22 22.35 18.21 -0.03
C GLY A 22 20.90 18.55 -0.42
N ASP A 23 19.92 17.82 0.12
CA ASP A 23 18.49 18.06 -0.07
C ASP A 23 17.72 17.91 1.24
N LEU A 24 17.53 19.05 1.93
CA LEU A 24 16.82 19.12 3.22
C LEU A 24 15.30 18.90 3.09
N ASN A 25 14.76 18.90 1.87
CA ASN A 25 13.33 18.68 1.62
C ASN A 25 13.01 17.21 1.31
N GLY A 26 14.03 16.35 1.18
CA GLY A 26 13.85 14.93 0.99
C GLY A 26 13.26 14.23 2.22
N SER A 27 12.31 13.32 2.01
CA SER A 27 11.80 12.46 3.09
C SER A 27 12.88 11.45 3.50
N LEU A 28 13.23 11.46 4.80
CA LEU A 28 14.13 10.48 5.42
C LEU A 28 13.62 9.05 5.21
N SER A 29 12.31 8.83 5.29
CA SER A 29 11.66 7.54 5.03
C SER A 29 12.01 6.98 3.64
N SER A 30 11.90 7.81 2.59
CA SER A 30 12.22 7.42 1.22
C SER A 30 13.73 7.20 1.02
N LEU A 31 14.56 8.09 1.59
CA LEU A 31 16.02 7.99 1.48
C LEU A 31 16.58 6.74 2.17
N LEU A 32 16.08 6.42 3.37
CA LEU A 32 16.46 5.20 4.07
C LEU A 32 16.01 3.96 3.30
N ALA A 33 14.87 4.00 2.62
CA ALA A 33 14.39 2.88 1.82
C ALA A 33 15.25 2.65 0.57
N GLU A 34 15.63 3.72 -0.13
CA GLU A 34 16.55 3.63 -1.27
C GLU A 34 17.92 3.06 -0.88
N LEU A 35 18.38 3.38 0.32
CA LEU A 35 19.68 2.98 0.86
C LEU A 35 19.63 1.72 1.74
N ALA A 36 18.46 1.09 1.86
CA ALA A 36 18.31 -0.12 2.63
C ALA A 36 18.91 -1.31 1.87
N THR A 37 19.77 -2.06 2.54
CA THR A 37 20.11 -3.40 2.09
C THR A 37 19.08 -4.34 2.68
N ILE A 38 18.18 -4.82 1.83
CA ILE A 38 17.17 -5.80 2.20
C ILE A 38 17.75 -7.18 1.84
N PRO A 39 17.93 -8.09 2.81
CA PRO A 39 18.26 -9.46 2.45
C PRO A 39 17.10 -9.99 1.59
N VAL A 40 17.41 -10.47 0.39
CA VAL A 40 16.42 -11.10 -0.48
C VAL A 40 15.82 -12.23 0.35
N PRO A 41 14.51 -12.24 0.64
CA PRO A 41 13.91 -13.40 1.25
C PRO A 41 14.31 -14.60 0.38
N GLU A 42 14.68 -15.73 0.97
CA GLU A 42 14.62 -17.00 0.26
C GLU A 42 13.13 -17.27 -0.04
N THR A 43 12.57 -16.51 -0.98
CA THR A 43 11.38 -16.92 -1.69
C THR A 43 11.81 -18.19 -2.38
N GLN A 44 11.34 -19.34 -1.87
CA GLN A 44 11.25 -20.53 -2.68
C GLN A 44 10.75 -20.08 -4.05
N PRO A 45 11.43 -20.43 -5.15
CA PRO A 45 10.97 -20.06 -6.46
C PRO A 45 9.56 -20.65 -6.58
N SER A 46 8.54 -19.79 -6.47
CA SER A 46 7.23 -20.15 -6.96
C SER A 46 7.41 -20.23 -8.47
N SER A 47 7.80 -21.41 -8.94
CA SER A 47 8.04 -21.70 -10.35
C SER A 47 6.77 -21.58 -11.20
N LYS A 48 5.63 -21.30 -10.56
CA LYS A 48 4.36 -21.04 -11.21
C LYS A 48 3.93 -19.63 -10.84
N MET A 49 3.89 -18.76 -11.85
CA MET A 49 3.12 -17.53 -11.76
C MET A 49 1.69 -17.86 -11.32
N PRO A 50 1.06 -17.01 -10.48
CA PRO A 50 -0.32 -17.21 -10.12
C PRO A 50 -1.18 -17.17 -11.38
N VAL A 51 -1.71 -18.33 -11.78
CA VAL A 51 -2.84 -18.36 -12.71
C VAL A 51 -4.01 -17.76 -11.92
N PRO A 52 -4.69 -16.71 -12.41
CA PRO A 52 -5.84 -16.16 -11.71
C PRO A 52 -6.86 -17.28 -11.58
N VAL A 53 -7.05 -17.80 -10.36
CA VAL A 53 -8.21 -18.63 -10.08
C VAL A 53 -9.37 -17.66 -10.12
N ALA A 54 -10.12 -17.68 -11.23
CA ALA A 54 -11.37 -16.95 -11.32
C ALA A 54 -12.27 -17.49 -10.21
N GLU A 55 -12.29 -16.80 -9.08
CA GLU A 55 -13.22 -17.11 -8.00
C GLU A 55 -14.59 -16.83 -8.58
N ARG A 56 -15.35 -17.89 -8.93
CA ARG A 56 -16.67 -17.69 -9.53
C ARG A 56 -17.48 -16.84 -8.57
N LEU A 57 -17.78 -15.59 -8.96
CA LEU A 57 -18.71 -14.74 -8.25
C LEU A 57 -19.96 -15.57 -7.94
N GLY A 58 -20.23 -15.80 -6.65
CA GLY A 58 -21.36 -16.61 -6.23
C GLY A 58 -22.65 -16.09 -6.86
N GLU A 59 -23.55 -17.00 -7.26
CA GLU A 59 -24.81 -16.65 -7.94
C GLU A 59 -25.60 -15.55 -7.21
N THR A 60 -25.52 -15.52 -5.88
CA THR A 60 -26.12 -14.50 -5.02
C THR A 60 -25.60 -13.09 -5.31
N LEU A 61 -24.30 -12.92 -5.55
CA LEU A 61 -23.67 -11.62 -5.82
C LEU A 61 -24.03 -11.11 -7.21
N MET A 62 -24.01 -11.99 -8.21
CA MET A 62 -24.44 -11.65 -9.58
C MET A 62 -25.93 -11.29 -9.61
N ARG A 63 -26.76 -11.98 -8.83
CA ARG A 63 -28.18 -11.67 -8.69
C ARG A 63 -28.38 -10.28 -8.10
N ALA A 64 -27.63 -9.89 -7.07
CA ALA A 64 -27.72 -8.56 -6.47
C ALA A 64 -27.47 -7.44 -7.50
N VAL A 65 -26.40 -7.55 -8.29
CA VAL A 65 -26.08 -6.57 -9.36
C VAL A 65 -27.23 -6.48 -10.38
N SER A 66 -27.81 -7.62 -10.76
CA SER A 66 -28.93 -7.66 -11.71
C SER A 66 -30.25 -7.09 -11.15
N GLN A 67 -30.44 -7.12 -9.83
CA GLN A 67 -31.66 -6.67 -9.17
C GLN A 67 -31.58 -5.22 -8.71
N LEU A 68 -30.38 -4.66 -8.56
CA LEU A 68 -30.17 -3.29 -8.11
C LEU A 68 -31.01 -2.26 -8.91
N PRO A 69 -31.10 -2.31 -10.26
CA PRO A 69 -31.92 -1.34 -11.01
C PRO A 69 -33.41 -1.35 -10.65
N LYS A 70 -33.93 -2.45 -10.07
CA LYS A 70 -35.35 -2.59 -9.70
C LYS A 70 -35.67 -1.95 -8.36
N VAL A 71 -34.69 -1.88 -7.45
CA VAL A 71 -34.87 -1.39 -6.08
C VAL A 71 -34.28 0.00 -5.86
N PHE A 72 -33.28 0.37 -6.66
CA PHE A 72 -32.56 1.63 -6.53
C PHE A 72 -33.47 2.84 -6.77
N GLY A 73 -33.51 3.76 -5.80
CA GLY A 73 -34.35 4.95 -5.85
C GLY A 73 -35.86 4.66 -5.79
N SER A 74 -36.26 3.46 -5.36
CA SER A 74 -37.68 3.07 -5.29
C SER A 74 -38.48 3.86 -4.23
N VAL A 75 -37.78 4.45 -3.26
CA VAL A 75 -38.33 5.39 -2.28
C VAL A 75 -37.62 6.73 -2.45
N LYS A 76 -38.38 7.77 -2.84
CA LYS A 76 -37.86 9.13 -2.94
C LYS A 76 -37.85 9.80 -1.56
N PRO A 77 -36.89 10.73 -1.30
CA PRO A 77 -36.93 11.56 -0.09
C PRO A 77 -38.28 12.28 0.04
N PRO A 78 -38.90 12.30 1.24
CA PRO A 78 -40.19 12.94 1.42
C PRO A 78 -40.07 14.47 1.25
N ALA A 79 -41.06 15.08 0.61
CA ALA A 79 -41.10 16.52 0.35
C ALA A 79 -41.23 17.38 1.63
N SER A 80 -41.66 16.78 2.74
CA SER A 80 -41.76 17.43 4.04
C SER A 80 -41.27 16.52 5.15
N ARG A 81 -40.88 17.13 6.28
CA ARG A 81 -40.36 16.41 7.44
C ARG A 81 -41.48 15.56 8.06
N ARG A 82 -41.43 14.24 7.81
CA ARG A 82 -42.33 13.25 8.41
C ARG A 82 -41.59 11.96 8.73
N LYS A 83 -42.24 11.09 9.51
CA LYS A 83 -41.79 9.70 9.68
C LYS A 83 -42.04 8.91 8.38
N LEU A 84 -41.15 7.97 8.10
CA LEU A 84 -41.33 7.01 7.01
C LEU A 84 -42.38 5.96 7.41
N PHE A 85 -43.18 5.53 6.42
CA PHE A 85 -44.10 4.41 6.59
C PHE A 85 -43.32 3.10 6.66
N LYS A 86 -43.90 2.07 7.29
CA LYS A 86 -43.29 0.73 7.38
C LYS A 86 -42.95 0.14 6.00
N SER A 87 -43.79 0.40 4.99
CA SER A 87 -43.57 -0.03 3.61
C SER A 87 -42.40 0.70 2.93
N GLU A 88 -42.16 1.96 3.28
CA GLU A 88 -40.99 2.72 2.81
C GLU A 88 -39.72 2.20 3.47
N LEU A 89 -39.76 1.92 4.78
CA LEU A 89 -38.63 1.34 5.51
C LEU A 89 -38.23 -0.03 4.94
N ALA A 90 -39.19 -0.92 4.66
CA ALA A 90 -38.90 -2.23 4.07
C ALA A 90 -38.26 -2.13 2.67
N LYS A 91 -38.68 -1.15 1.86
CA LYS A 91 -38.07 -0.89 0.54
C LYS A 91 -36.65 -0.36 0.67
N LEU A 92 -36.43 0.58 1.59
CA LEU A 92 -35.08 1.13 1.86
C LEU A 92 -34.13 0.08 2.45
N GLU A 93 -34.63 -0.83 3.29
CA GLU A 93 -33.86 -1.98 3.77
C GLU A 93 -33.44 -2.88 2.61
N ALA A 94 -34.38 -3.27 1.75
CA ALA A 94 -34.09 -4.09 0.57
C ALA A 94 -33.09 -3.39 -0.38
N GLU A 95 -33.28 -2.09 -0.63
CA GLU A 95 -32.37 -1.28 -1.43
C GLU A 95 -30.95 -1.26 -0.83
N LYS A 96 -30.83 -1.01 0.48
CA LYS A 96 -29.54 -1.01 1.19
C LYS A 96 -28.84 -2.36 1.10
N MET A 97 -29.56 -3.45 1.36
CA MET A 97 -28.99 -4.80 1.27
C MET A 97 -28.48 -5.12 -0.14
N MET A 98 -29.22 -4.72 -1.18
CA MET A 98 -28.81 -4.94 -2.57
C MET A 98 -27.61 -4.08 -2.95
N ILE A 99 -27.53 -2.83 -2.46
CA ILE A 99 -26.35 -1.96 -2.64
C ILE A 99 -25.12 -2.62 -2.01
N ASP A 100 -25.20 -3.04 -0.74
CA ASP A 100 -24.07 -3.64 -0.02
C ASP A 100 -23.57 -4.92 -0.70
N GLN A 101 -24.49 -5.79 -1.15
CA GLN A 101 -24.15 -7.00 -1.90
C GLN A 101 -23.53 -6.68 -3.27
N SER A 102 -24.06 -5.67 -3.97
CA SER A 102 -23.52 -5.24 -5.27
C SER A 102 -22.12 -4.65 -5.12
N ILE A 103 -21.85 -3.85 -4.08
CA ILE A 103 -20.51 -3.33 -3.78
C ILE A 103 -19.53 -4.48 -3.56
N LYS A 104 -19.92 -5.50 -2.79
CA LYS A 104 -19.08 -6.69 -2.58
C LYS A 104 -18.79 -7.42 -3.90
N ALA A 105 -19.80 -7.62 -4.74
CA ALA A 105 -19.66 -8.26 -6.05
C ALA A 105 -18.71 -7.48 -6.98
N LEU A 106 -18.90 -6.17 -7.07
CA LEU A 106 -18.07 -5.28 -7.89
C LEU A 106 -16.63 -5.18 -7.36
N GLY A 107 -16.45 -5.22 -6.04
CA GLY A 107 -15.14 -5.29 -5.40
C GLY A 107 -14.37 -6.54 -5.80
N ALA A 108 -14.99 -7.72 -5.66
CA ALA A 108 -14.40 -8.98 -6.09
C ALA A 108 -14.06 -8.97 -7.59
N ARG A 109 -14.96 -8.45 -8.44
CA ARG A 109 -14.69 -8.33 -9.88
C ARG A 109 -13.53 -7.39 -10.19
N LYS A 110 -13.38 -6.30 -9.43
CA LYS A 110 -12.26 -5.37 -9.56
C LYS A 110 -10.93 -6.07 -9.21
N ASP A 111 -10.92 -6.88 -8.15
CA ASP A 111 -9.73 -7.63 -7.74
C ASP A 111 -9.35 -8.70 -8.78
N GLU A 112 -10.33 -9.39 -9.37
CA GLU A 112 -10.12 -10.29 -10.51
C GLU A 112 -9.49 -9.56 -11.70
N ILE A 113 -10.03 -8.40 -12.09
CA ILE A 113 -9.48 -7.57 -13.17
C ILE A 113 -8.04 -7.17 -12.85
N HIS A 114 -7.75 -6.78 -11.61
CA HIS A 114 -6.40 -6.44 -11.18
C HIS A 114 -5.44 -7.62 -11.30
N ALA A 115 -5.87 -8.83 -10.92
CA ALA A 115 -5.06 -10.04 -11.07
C ALA A 115 -4.80 -10.38 -12.54
N MET A 116 -5.83 -10.33 -13.40
CA MET A 116 -5.69 -10.57 -14.84
C MET A 116 -4.71 -9.57 -15.48
N LEU A 117 -4.81 -8.29 -15.14
CA LEU A 117 -3.91 -7.26 -15.67
C LEU A 117 -2.48 -7.42 -15.13
N SER A 118 -2.31 -7.84 -13.88
CA SER A 118 -0.98 -8.10 -13.30
C SER A 118 -0.27 -9.21 -14.07
N VAL A 119 -0.97 -10.30 -14.38
CA VAL A 119 -0.45 -11.39 -15.24
C VAL A 119 -0.15 -10.89 -16.65
N HIS A 120 -1.02 -10.07 -17.24
CA HIS A 120 -0.77 -9.49 -18.56
C HIS A 120 0.54 -8.70 -18.59
N PHE A 121 0.78 -7.81 -17.63
CA PHE A 121 2.03 -7.05 -17.57
C PHE A 121 3.26 -7.95 -17.34
N ASP A 122 3.14 -9.00 -16.53
CA ASP A 122 4.22 -9.95 -16.32
C ASP A 122 4.60 -10.67 -17.63
N VAL A 123 3.61 -11.15 -18.39
CA VAL A 123 3.84 -11.78 -19.71
C VAL A 123 4.49 -10.81 -20.68
N VAL A 124 4.00 -9.57 -20.75
CA VAL A 124 4.58 -8.53 -21.63
C VAL A 124 6.05 -8.27 -21.26
N ALA A 125 6.38 -8.22 -19.97
CA ALA A 125 7.76 -8.02 -19.52
C ALA A 125 8.68 -9.21 -19.86
N GLU A 126 8.17 -10.44 -19.75
CA GLU A 126 8.89 -11.66 -20.12
C GLU A 126 9.14 -11.72 -21.63
N GLU A 127 8.11 -11.46 -22.45
CA GLU A 127 8.22 -11.41 -23.92
C GLU A 127 9.21 -10.33 -24.39
N ALA A 128 9.20 -9.18 -23.72
CA ALA A 128 10.13 -8.09 -23.98
C ALA A 128 11.54 -8.35 -23.41
N LYS A 129 11.76 -9.44 -22.67
CA LYS A 129 13.03 -9.81 -22.01
C LYS A 129 13.57 -8.71 -21.09
N ILE A 130 12.67 -7.99 -20.42
CA ILE A 130 13.01 -6.93 -19.46
C ILE A 130 13.27 -7.52 -18.06
N VAL A 131 12.78 -8.73 -17.81
CA VAL A 131 12.95 -9.47 -16.56
C VAL A 131 13.70 -10.78 -16.77
N ASP A 132 14.46 -11.19 -15.76
CA ASP A 132 15.11 -12.49 -15.66
C ASP A 132 14.55 -13.29 -14.47
N GLU A 133 15.07 -14.50 -14.25
CA GLU A 133 14.64 -15.38 -13.14
C GLU A 133 14.87 -14.77 -11.75
N ASN A 134 15.73 -13.76 -11.63
CA ASN A 134 16.08 -13.09 -10.39
C ASN A 134 15.31 -11.77 -10.18
N ALA A 135 14.44 -11.39 -11.11
CA ALA A 135 13.70 -10.14 -11.02
C ALA A 135 12.84 -10.11 -9.73
N PRO A 136 12.83 -8.98 -9.00
CA PRO A 136 12.13 -8.88 -7.73
C PRO A 136 10.63 -9.06 -7.94
N LYS A 137 10.02 -9.90 -7.09
CA LYS A 137 8.58 -10.16 -7.09
C LYS A 137 7.91 -9.63 -5.83
N ASP A 138 6.62 -9.30 -5.95
CA ASP A 138 5.77 -8.98 -4.81
C ASP A 138 5.35 -10.25 -4.05
N ALA A 139 4.60 -10.09 -2.96
CA ALA A 139 4.13 -11.22 -2.16
C ALA A 139 3.15 -12.15 -2.90
N LYS A 140 2.59 -11.71 -4.03
CA LYS A 140 1.71 -12.49 -4.90
C LYS A 140 2.46 -13.15 -6.06
N GLY A 141 3.76 -12.84 -6.24
CA GLY A 141 4.60 -13.41 -7.30
C GLY A 141 4.66 -12.59 -8.59
N HIS A 142 4.11 -11.37 -8.62
CA HIS A 142 4.17 -10.46 -9.77
C HIS A 142 5.46 -9.65 -9.78
N TYR A 143 5.98 -9.32 -10.98
CA TYR A 143 7.24 -8.57 -11.06
C TYR A 143 7.10 -7.11 -10.59
N LEU A 144 8.14 -6.60 -9.93
CA LEU A 144 8.25 -5.24 -9.42
C LEU A 144 9.10 -4.35 -10.36
N ILE A 145 8.68 -4.23 -11.62
CA ILE A 145 9.43 -3.56 -12.69
C ILE A 145 9.14 -2.05 -12.73
N ALA A 146 7.86 -1.67 -12.61
CA ALA A 146 7.47 -0.27 -12.57
C ALA A 146 8.25 0.50 -11.49
N SER A 147 8.61 1.74 -11.77
CA SER A 147 9.25 2.64 -10.80
C SER A 147 8.44 3.91 -10.62
N PRO A 148 8.61 4.64 -9.51
CA PRO A 148 7.96 5.94 -9.34
C PRO A 148 8.27 6.86 -10.53
N GLY A 149 7.23 7.36 -11.20
CA GLY A 149 7.36 8.22 -12.38
C GLY A 149 7.56 7.50 -13.72
N ASN A 150 7.76 6.18 -13.71
CA ASN A 150 7.89 5.37 -14.93
C ASN A 150 6.98 4.13 -14.85
N PRO A 151 5.68 4.29 -15.15
CA PRO A 151 4.72 3.19 -15.11
C PRO A 151 4.88 2.26 -16.32
N GLU A 152 4.55 0.99 -16.14
CA GLU A 152 4.29 0.10 -17.26
C GLU A 152 2.92 0.45 -17.86
N LYS A 153 2.79 0.29 -19.18
CA LYS A 153 1.59 0.70 -19.92
C LYS A 153 1.10 -0.42 -20.81
N ALA A 154 -0.21 -0.63 -20.81
CA ALA A 154 -0.90 -1.56 -21.70
C ALA A 154 -2.02 -0.78 -22.42
N PRO A 155 -1.80 -0.37 -23.69
CA PRO A 155 -2.81 0.35 -24.46
C PRO A 155 -4.03 -0.55 -24.73
N ILE A 156 -5.20 0.05 -24.83
CA ILE A 156 -6.44 -0.64 -25.20
C ILE A 156 -6.75 -0.29 -26.65
N ASP A 157 -6.68 -1.29 -27.53
CA ASP A 157 -6.92 -1.09 -28.97
C ASP A 157 -8.27 -0.43 -29.23
N GLY A 158 -8.25 0.66 -30.01
CA GLY A 158 -9.45 1.44 -30.35
C GLY A 158 -9.98 2.34 -29.23
N SER A 159 -9.25 2.50 -28.12
CA SER A 159 -9.63 3.37 -27.00
C SER A 159 -8.63 4.51 -26.80
N SER A 160 -9.10 5.63 -26.22
CA SER A 160 -8.24 6.70 -25.71
C SER A 160 -7.72 6.44 -24.30
N GLN A 161 -7.85 5.19 -23.82
CA GLN A 161 -7.46 4.78 -22.48
C GLN A 161 -6.39 3.69 -22.52
N GLU A 162 -5.54 3.67 -21.49
CA GLU A 162 -4.53 2.65 -21.25
C GLU A 162 -4.60 2.19 -19.79
N PHE A 163 -4.25 0.93 -19.56
CA PHE A 163 -3.95 0.46 -18.21
C PHE A 163 -2.51 0.84 -17.87
N THR A 164 -2.29 1.33 -16.66
CA THR A 164 -0.95 1.61 -16.12
C THR A 164 -0.70 0.78 -14.88
N ARG A 165 0.47 0.13 -14.78
CA ARG A 165 0.97 -0.48 -13.55
C ARG A 165 2.02 0.46 -12.95
N GLU A 166 1.68 1.01 -11.79
CA GLU A 166 2.47 2.00 -11.06
C GLU A 166 2.97 1.40 -9.75
N ARG A 167 4.26 1.56 -9.48
CA ARG A 167 4.85 1.20 -8.20
C ARG A 167 4.91 2.43 -7.30
N THR A 168 4.34 2.29 -6.11
CA THR A 168 4.62 3.24 -5.02
C THR A 168 6.08 3.07 -4.59
N GLY A 169 6.79 4.17 -4.29
CA GLY A 169 8.17 4.06 -3.81
C GLY A 169 8.27 3.24 -2.53
N ASP A 170 9.38 2.51 -2.37
CA ASP A 170 9.70 1.85 -1.11
C ASP A 170 9.83 2.89 0.01
N LYS A 171 9.45 2.53 1.23
CA LYS A 171 9.46 3.45 2.38
C LYS A 171 9.86 2.75 3.67
N VAL A 172 10.54 3.48 4.53
CA VAL A 172 10.69 3.09 5.94
C VAL A 172 9.55 3.69 6.74
N ILE A 173 8.70 2.84 7.32
CA ILE A 173 7.63 3.27 8.20
C ILE A 173 8.15 3.30 9.63
N PHE A 174 8.10 4.47 10.26
CA PHE A 174 8.45 4.60 11.66
C PHE A 174 7.23 4.27 12.54
N ASN A 175 7.36 3.22 13.34
CA ASN A 175 6.28 2.68 14.15
C ASN A 175 6.15 3.44 15.49
N ALA A 176 5.20 4.37 15.56
CA ALA A 176 4.95 5.17 16.75
C ALA A 176 4.54 4.33 17.97
N ALA A 177 3.76 3.26 17.76
CA ALA A 177 3.37 2.37 18.85
C ALA A 177 4.60 1.62 19.42
N ARG A 178 5.52 1.18 18.56
CA ARG A 178 6.78 0.57 18.98
C ARG A 178 7.65 1.56 19.76
N LEU A 179 7.69 2.82 19.32
CA LEU A 179 8.39 3.89 20.04
C LEU A 179 7.83 4.11 21.46
N GLU A 180 6.51 4.07 21.64
CA GLU A 180 5.86 4.18 22.96
C GLU A 180 6.18 2.99 23.87
N VAL A 181 6.16 1.78 23.32
CA VAL A 181 6.52 0.56 24.06
C VAL A 181 7.97 0.64 24.55
N LEU A 182 8.92 1.01 23.67
CA LEU A 182 10.33 1.17 24.03
C LEU A 182 10.54 2.21 25.15
N TYR A 183 9.75 3.29 25.15
CA TYR A 183 9.81 4.30 26.21
C TYR A 183 9.24 3.78 27.52
N ARG A 184 8.06 3.13 27.47
CA ARG A 184 7.40 2.57 28.65
C ARG A 184 8.26 1.49 29.32
N ASP A 185 8.92 0.67 28.51
CA ASP A 185 9.72 -0.47 28.98
C ASP A 185 11.14 -0.03 29.39
N GLY A 186 11.47 1.27 29.24
CA GLY A 186 12.72 1.87 29.70
C GLY A 186 13.92 1.67 28.75
N GLU A 187 13.71 1.09 27.57
CA GLU A 187 14.75 0.85 26.58
C GLU A 187 15.28 2.14 25.91
N ILE A 188 14.44 3.17 25.87
CA ILE A 188 14.80 4.52 25.46
C ILE A 188 14.44 5.53 26.54
N SER A 189 15.24 6.59 26.66
CA SER A 189 15.03 7.63 27.66
C SER A 189 13.84 8.53 27.27
N ARG A 190 13.26 9.22 28.26
CA ARG A 190 12.27 10.28 28.02
C ARG A 190 12.80 11.33 27.05
N ALA A 191 14.08 11.67 27.14
CA ALA A 191 14.70 12.61 26.22
C ALA A 191 14.70 12.07 24.78
N ASP A 192 14.86 10.75 24.58
CA ASP A 192 14.87 10.11 23.25
C ASP A 192 13.48 10.23 22.63
N TYR A 193 12.47 9.83 23.41
CA TYR A 193 11.07 9.88 23.04
C TYR A 193 10.61 11.30 22.68
N LEU A 194 10.98 12.31 23.48
CA LEU A 194 10.64 13.71 23.21
C LEU A 194 11.40 14.29 22.02
N ALA A 195 12.60 13.79 21.73
CA ALA A 195 13.41 14.26 20.61
C ALA A 195 12.83 13.83 19.25
N CYS A 196 11.97 12.81 19.19
CA CYS A 196 11.38 12.30 17.95
C CYS A 196 9.85 12.40 17.91
N THR A 197 9.20 13.14 18.83
CA THR A 197 7.74 13.30 18.85
C THR A 197 7.30 14.78 18.88
N ARG A 198 6.10 15.07 18.37
CA ARG A 198 5.47 16.40 18.42
C ARG A 198 4.72 16.59 19.75
N PRO A 199 4.91 17.72 20.46
CA PRO A 199 4.21 17.97 21.72
C PRO A 199 2.71 18.22 21.56
N ASN A 200 2.27 18.77 20.43
CA ASN A 200 0.94 19.39 20.30
C ASN A 200 -0.17 18.48 19.77
N THR A 201 0.12 17.21 19.45
CA THR A 201 -0.83 16.30 18.80
C THR A 201 -0.89 14.93 19.49
N GLY A 202 -0.60 14.85 20.78
CA GLY A 202 -0.60 13.57 21.50
C GLY A 202 0.64 12.71 21.23
N ARG A 203 1.81 13.34 21.10
CA ARG A 203 3.12 12.65 20.93
C ARG A 203 3.24 11.76 19.69
N VAL A 204 2.73 12.26 18.57
CA VAL A 204 2.94 11.63 17.24
C VAL A 204 4.41 11.72 16.85
N PHE A 205 4.93 10.65 16.23
CA PHE A 205 6.27 10.59 15.67
C PHE A 205 6.53 11.71 14.65
N ASP A 206 7.75 12.27 14.67
CA ASP A 206 8.16 13.41 13.86
C ASP A 206 9.43 13.10 13.07
N GLU A 207 9.26 12.82 11.78
CA GLU A 207 10.36 12.47 10.87
C GLU A 207 11.37 13.62 10.74
N GLU A 208 10.92 14.87 10.71
CA GLU A 208 11.79 16.05 10.60
C GLU A 208 12.73 16.17 11.81
N LYS A 209 12.22 15.89 13.01
CA LYS A 209 13.06 15.90 14.21
C LYS A 209 14.07 14.76 14.22
N LEU A 210 13.68 13.58 13.72
CA LEU A 210 14.62 12.48 13.54
C LEU A 210 15.72 12.84 12.53
N SER A 211 15.37 13.44 11.39
CA SER A 211 16.33 13.97 10.41
C SER A 211 17.28 14.99 11.05
N ALA A 212 16.75 15.97 11.79
CA ALA A 212 17.57 16.96 12.50
C ALA A 212 18.53 16.32 13.52
N MET A 213 18.11 15.23 14.17
CA MET A 213 18.95 14.47 15.09
C MET A 213 20.11 13.77 14.38
N LEU A 214 19.90 13.23 13.17
CA LEU A 214 20.95 12.60 12.35
C LEU A 214 21.97 13.61 11.83
N LEU A 215 21.49 14.80 11.44
CA LEU A 215 22.32 15.90 10.97
C LEU A 215 23.19 16.51 12.10
N THR A 216 22.74 16.39 13.36
CA THR A 216 23.50 16.88 14.52
C THR A 216 24.56 15.87 14.96
N LYS A 217 25.86 16.20 14.80
CA LYS A 217 26.99 15.30 15.10
C LYS A 217 26.92 14.62 16.49
N THR A 218 26.57 15.39 17.53
CA THR A 218 26.47 14.88 18.91
C THR A 218 25.27 13.97 19.16
N LYS A 219 24.25 14.00 18.30
CA LYS A 219 23.02 13.21 18.43
C LYS A 219 22.88 12.12 17.36
N ARG A 220 23.81 12.07 16.40
CA ARG A 220 23.76 11.15 15.26
C ARG A 220 23.68 9.68 15.66
N ALA A 221 24.55 9.22 16.57
CA ALA A 221 24.57 7.82 17.01
C ALA A 221 23.23 7.41 17.65
N ARG A 222 22.61 8.33 18.38
CA ARG A 222 21.28 8.15 18.98
C ARG A 222 20.18 8.08 17.92
N GLY A 223 20.23 8.94 16.89
CA GLY A 223 19.30 8.88 15.77
C GLY A 223 19.39 7.59 14.96
N LYS A 224 20.60 7.08 14.71
CA LYS A 224 20.83 5.77 14.07
C LYS A 224 20.17 4.65 14.87
N ARG A 225 20.46 4.56 16.17
CA ARG A 225 19.86 3.55 17.06
C ARG A 225 18.33 3.58 17.03
N LEU A 226 17.72 4.77 16.99
CA LEU A 226 16.26 4.89 16.94
C LEU A 226 15.68 4.40 15.61
N ILE A 227 16.34 4.64 14.48
CA ILE A 227 15.91 4.11 13.18
C ILE A 227 15.86 2.58 13.24
N ASP A 228 16.91 1.94 13.74
CA ASP A 228 16.99 0.48 13.80
C ASP A 228 15.91 -0.13 14.72
N LEU A 229 15.52 0.61 15.75
CA LEU A 229 14.52 0.16 16.73
C LEU A 229 13.08 0.37 16.27
N ILE A 230 12.78 1.37 15.44
CA ILE A 230 11.39 1.75 15.12
C ILE A 230 11.07 1.77 13.63
N GLY A 231 12.09 1.64 12.77
CA GLY A 231 11.94 1.60 11.33
C GLY A 231 11.57 0.21 10.84
N ASP A 232 10.44 0.13 10.15
CA ASP A 232 10.01 -1.08 9.44
C ASP A 232 10.09 -0.80 7.94
N PHE A 233 10.82 -1.63 7.19
CA PHE A 233 10.88 -1.48 5.73
C PHE A 233 9.57 -1.98 5.10
N LYS A 234 8.91 -1.10 4.33
CA LYS A 234 7.75 -1.45 3.53
C LYS A 234 8.10 -1.34 2.05
N ARG A 235 8.06 -2.49 1.36
CA ARG A 235 8.10 -2.53 -0.10
C ARG A 235 6.92 -1.77 -0.68
N GLY A 236 7.20 -1.01 -1.72
CA GLY A 236 6.21 -0.42 -2.59
C GLY A 236 5.27 -1.49 -3.13
N THR A 237 3.99 -1.16 -3.23
CA THR A 237 3.00 -2.01 -3.88
C THR A 237 2.78 -1.53 -5.30
N ASN A 238 2.58 -2.48 -6.21
CA ASN A 238 2.03 -2.23 -7.53
C ASN A 238 0.55 -1.83 -7.40
N SER A 239 0.15 -0.85 -8.21
CA SER A 239 -1.22 -0.42 -8.37
C SER A 239 -1.54 -0.37 -9.86
N ILE A 240 -2.71 -0.87 -10.24
CA ILE A 240 -3.16 -0.84 -11.63
C ILE A 240 -4.29 0.17 -11.78
N ASN A 241 -4.10 1.11 -12.70
CA ASN A 241 -5.02 2.20 -12.95
C ASN A 241 -5.44 2.24 -14.41
N LEU A 242 -6.65 2.74 -14.68
CA LEU A 242 -7.10 3.08 -16.03
C LEU A 242 -6.91 4.58 -16.22
N ARG A 243 -6.14 4.98 -17.23
CA ARG A 243 -5.82 6.39 -17.51
C ARG A 243 -6.14 6.74 -18.95
N ALA A 244 -6.39 8.02 -19.21
CA ALA A 244 -6.40 8.53 -20.57
C ALA A 244 -4.97 8.54 -21.13
N VAL A 245 -4.83 8.16 -22.40
CA VAL A 245 -3.57 8.27 -23.14
C VAL A 245 -3.21 9.75 -23.24
N LYS A 246 -1.99 10.09 -22.80
CA LYS A 246 -1.43 11.45 -22.89
C LYS A 246 -0.67 11.66 -24.18
#